data_AF-D8RYF0-F1
#
_entry.id   AF-D8RYF0-F1
#
_cell.length_a   1.000
_cell.length_b   1.000
_cell.length_c   1.000
_cell.angle_alpha   90.00
_cell.angle_beta   90.00
_cell.angle_gamma   90.00
#
_symmetry.space_group_name_H-M   'P 1'
#
loop_
_entity.id
_entity.type
_entity.pdbx_description
1 polymer ?
#
loop_
_entity_poly.entity_id
_entity_poly.type
_entity_poly.pdbx_seq_one_letter_code
_entity_poly.pdbx_strand_id
1 'polypeptide(L)'
;CPNCCVPGLAYRTFTCSPTLQGTNNAVLYVTSFNLSNPGSLRPCTSSQWNMEPMAALATGWYSQDRSLCSTNIQVLAPNGRTAVARMVAQCYSPDGCLSDHSFTEPCAPNAVAGNEQVWRQL
;
A
#
# COMPACT_ATOMS: atom_id res chain seq x y z
N CYS A 1 7.10 -11.93 11.77
CA CYS A 1 6.06 -11.06 11.20
C CYS A 1 6.54 -9.62 11.31
N PRO A 2 6.94 -8.97 10.21
CA PRO A 2 7.17 -7.52 10.18
C PRO A 2 5.83 -6.80 10.39
N ASN A 3 5.77 -5.81 11.29
CA ASN A 3 4.56 -5.02 11.59
C ASN A 3 3.37 -5.83 12.12
N CYS A 4 3.63 -6.83 12.96
CA CYS A 4 2.57 -7.50 13.71
C CYS A 4 2.10 -6.63 14.87
N CYS A 5 0.80 -6.67 15.11
CA CYS A 5 0.19 -5.94 16.22
C CYS A 5 0.71 -6.46 17.57
N VAL A 6 0.93 -5.52 18.48
CA VAL A 6 1.35 -5.80 19.85
C VAL A 6 0.12 -5.88 20.76
N PRO A 7 -0.06 -6.96 21.55
CA PRO A 7 -1.18 -7.07 22.49
C PRO A 7 -1.23 -5.88 23.46
N GLY A 8 -2.43 -5.32 23.65
CA GLY A 8 -2.64 -4.18 24.54
C GLY A 8 -2.33 -2.81 23.92
N LEU A 9 -1.84 -2.76 22.68
CA LEU A 9 -1.62 -1.51 21.94
C LEU A 9 -2.83 -1.21 21.03
N ALA A 10 -3.30 0.04 21.07
CA ALA A 10 -4.36 0.51 20.18
C ALA A 10 -3.75 1.08 18.88
N TYR A 11 -4.28 0.64 17.75
CA TYR A 11 -3.88 1.08 16.41
C TYR A 11 -4.99 1.92 15.78
N ARG A 12 -4.61 2.99 15.08
CA ARG A 12 -5.57 3.86 14.39
C ARG A 12 -5.98 3.22 13.06
N THR A 13 -7.27 3.27 12.78
CA THR A 13 -7.84 2.83 11.51
C THR A 13 -8.38 4.01 10.72
N PHE A 14 -8.46 3.85 9.41
CA PHE A 14 -8.82 4.91 8.49
C PHE A 14 -9.68 4.36 7.36
N THR A 15 -10.78 5.05 7.06
CA THR A 15 -11.59 4.81 5.85
C THR A 15 -11.34 5.87 4.78
N CYS A 16 -10.65 6.96 5.14
CA CYS A 16 -10.34 8.09 4.27
C CYS A 16 -8.83 8.31 4.15
N SER A 17 -8.46 9.08 3.12
CA SER A 17 -7.10 9.52 2.80
C SER A 17 -7.14 11.00 2.45
N PRO A 18 -6.01 11.71 2.46
CA PRO A 18 -5.94 13.06 1.90
C PRO A 18 -6.52 13.13 0.48
N THR A 19 -7.07 14.28 0.09
CA THR A 19 -7.67 14.47 -1.24
C THR A 19 -6.61 14.33 -2.34
N LEU A 20 -6.93 13.62 -3.42
CA LEU A 20 -6.06 13.52 -4.59
C LEU A 20 -6.00 14.86 -5.36
N GLN A 21 -4.80 15.44 -5.48
CA GLN A 21 -4.54 16.72 -6.18
C GLN A 21 -3.56 16.59 -7.36
N GLY A 22 -3.46 15.41 -7.97
CA GLY A 22 -2.47 15.09 -9.00
C GLY A 22 -1.10 14.74 -8.41
N THR A 23 -0.50 15.64 -7.63
CA THR A 23 0.68 15.35 -6.79
C THR A 23 0.27 15.33 -5.33
N ASN A 24 0.59 14.23 -4.63
CA ASN A 24 0.17 14.02 -3.26
C ASN A 24 1.36 13.61 -2.40
N ASN A 25 1.45 14.18 -1.20
CA ASN A 25 2.44 13.76 -0.22
C ASN A 25 2.06 12.38 0.34
N ALA A 26 3.00 11.46 0.31
CA ALA A 26 2.82 10.09 0.74
C ALA A 26 4.01 9.60 1.56
N VAL A 27 3.80 8.54 2.32
CA VAL A 27 4.88 7.77 2.95
C VAL A 27 5.02 6.46 2.19
N LEU A 28 6.20 6.24 1.61
CA LEU A 28 6.53 4.99 0.94
C LEU A 28 7.00 3.97 1.98
N TYR A 29 6.39 2.79 1.97
CA TYR A 29 6.77 1.64 2.78
C TYR A 29 7.28 0.52 1.87
N VAL A 30 8.23 -0.28 2.35
CA VAL A 30 8.65 -1.50 1.66
C VAL A 30 7.69 -2.64 2.02
N THR A 31 7.21 -3.36 1.02
CA THR A 31 6.39 -4.56 1.23
C THR A 31 6.71 -5.66 0.22
N SER A 32 6.50 -6.91 0.61
CA SER A 32 6.52 -8.04 -0.30
C SER A 32 5.09 -8.40 -0.68
N PHE A 33 4.80 -8.46 -1.98
CA PHE A 33 3.51 -8.91 -2.47
C PHE A 33 3.50 -10.45 -2.47
N ASN A 34 2.93 -11.05 -1.42
CA ASN A 34 2.77 -12.50 -1.29
C ASN A 34 1.29 -12.89 -1.17
N LEU A 35 0.76 -13.62 -2.15
CA LEU A 35 -0.64 -14.07 -2.14
C LEU A 35 -0.95 -15.08 -1.02
N SER A 36 0.03 -15.87 -0.58
CA SER A 36 -0.15 -16.84 0.52
C SER A 36 -0.25 -16.18 1.89
N ASN A 37 0.28 -14.96 2.03
CA ASN A 37 0.16 -14.16 3.24
C ASN A 37 0.19 -12.68 2.86
N PRO A 38 -0.95 -12.11 2.43
CA PRO A 38 -1.02 -10.74 1.94
C PRO A 38 -1.01 -9.71 3.08
N GLY A 39 -1.17 -10.12 4.34
CA GLY A 39 -1.36 -9.22 5.48
C GLY A 39 -2.48 -8.22 5.22
N SER A 40 -2.18 -6.93 5.38
CA SER A 40 -3.10 -5.81 5.11
C SER A 40 -3.29 -5.50 3.61
N LEU A 41 -2.68 -6.24 2.67
CA LEU A 41 -2.88 -6.01 1.25
C LEU A 41 -4.18 -6.69 0.76
N ARG A 42 -4.95 -5.97 -0.05
CA ARG A 42 -6.15 -6.47 -0.72
C ARG A 42 -5.97 -6.32 -2.24
N PRO A 43 -5.73 -7.40 -2.99
CA PRO A 43 -5.53 -7.33 -4.43
C PRO A 43 -6.75 -6.69 -5.12
N CYS A 44 -6.50 -5.78 -6.06
CA CYS A 44 -7.54 -5.26 -6.94
C CYS A 44 -7.46 -5.86 -8.35
N THR A 45 -6.37 -6.58 -8.65
CA THR A 45 -6.15 -7.31 -9.91
C THR A 45 -6.04 -8.81 -9.66
N SER A 46 -6.53 -9.63 -10.59
CA SER A 46 -6.33 -11.08 -10.57
C SER A 46 -4.96 -11.52 -11.11
N SER A 47 -4.18 -10.59 -11.68
CA SER A 47 -2.84 -10.86 -12.21
C SER A 47 -1.85 -11.26 -11.10
N GLN A 48 -0.96 -12.16 -11.46
CA GLN A 48 0.11 -12.62 -10.58
C GLN A 48 0.95 -11.44 -10.10
N TRP A 49 1.14 -11.37 -8.78
CA TRP A 49 2.09 -10.47 -8.14
C TRP A 49 3.51 -10.94 -8.53
N ASN A 50 4.01 -10.40 -9.64
CA ASN A 50 5.25 -10.80 -10.30
C ASN A 50 6.44 -9.93 -9.84
N MET A 51 7.58 -10.01 -10.52
CA MET A 51 8.77 -9.21 -10.23
C MET A 51 8.73 -7.79 -10.83
N GLU A 52 7.59 -7.29 -11.30
CA GLU A 52 7.49 -5.90 -11.79
C GLU A 52 7.42 -4.90 -10.62
N PRO A 53 7.73 -3.61 -10.84
CA PRO A 53 7.53 -2.56 -9.85
C PRO A 53 6.04 -2.45 -9.50
N MET A 54 5.68 -2.82 -8.28
CA MET A 54 4.30 -2.89 -7.80
C MET A 54 4.09 -2.00 -6.59
N ALA A 55 2.90 -1.41 -6.51
CA ALA A 55 2.47 -0.57 -5.40
C ALA A 55 1.07 -0.93 -4.92
N ALA A 56 0.84 -0.67 -3.64
CA ALA A 56 -0.48 -0.65 -3.03
C ALA A 56 -0.77 0.72 -2.40
N LEU A 57 -1.98 1.22 -2.57
CA LEU A 57 -2.41 2.53 -2.05
C LEU A 57 -3.33 2.39 -0.86
N ALA A 58 -3.22 3.30 0.10
CA ALA A 58 -4.13 3.38 1.24
C ALA A 58 -5.62 3.32 0.84
N THR A 59 -6.45 2.74 1.71
CA THR A 59 -7.88 2.51 1.42
C THR A 59 -8.61 3.74 0.93
N GLY A 60 -8.37 4.90 1.54
CA GLY A 60 -9.06 6.12 1.16
C GLY A 60 -8.74 6.60 -0.25
N TRP A 61 -7.47 6.54 -0.68
CA TRP A 61 -7.09 6.89 -2.04
C TRP A 61 -7.68 5.93 -3.07
N TYR A 62 -7.61 4.62 -2.80
CA TYR A 62 -8.27 3.64 -3.66
C TYR A 62 -9.80 3.83 -3.72
N SER A 63 -10.41 4.31 -2.64
CA SER A 63 -11.86 4.56 -2.60
C SER A 63 -12.27 5.86 -3.30
N GLN A 64 -11.39 6.88 -3.27
CA GLN A 64 -11.58 8.12 -4.02
C GLN A 64 -11.50 7.88 -5.54
N ASP A 65 -10.59 7.01 -5.98
CA ASP A 65 -10.46 6.65 -7.39
C ASP A 65 -10.09 5.17 -7.58
N ARG A 66 -11.10 4.35 -7.90
CA ARG A 66 -10.90 2.92 -8.18
C ARG A 66 -10.22 2.66 -9.51
N SER A 67 -10.21 3.63 -10.43
CA SER A 67 -9.53 3.49 -11.73
C SER A 67 -8.01 3.44 -11.58
N LEU A 68 -7.48 3.85 -10.41
CA LEU A 68 -6.07 3.67 -10.08
C LEU A 68 -5.65 2.19 -10.13
N CYS A 69 -6.56 1.24 -9.93
CA CYS A 69 -6.24 -0.18 -10.07
C CYS A 69 -5.71 -0.50 -11.48
N SER A 70 -4.62 -1.28 -11.54
CA SER A 70 -3.92 -1.63 -12.77
C SER A 70 -3.24 -0.49 -13.53
N THR A 71 -3.28 0.75 -13.02
CA THR A 71 -2.60 1.90 -13.64
C THR A 71 -1.23 2.12 -13.03
N ASN A 72 -0.39 2.85 -13.77
CA ASN A 72 0.93 3.23 -13.30
C ASN A 72 0.85 4.53 -12.52
N ILE A 73 1.44 4.51 -11.32
CA ILE A 73 1.69 5.71 -10.52
C ILE A 73 3.17 6.07 -10.60
N GLN A 74 3.46 7.36 -10.47
CA GLN A 74 4.82 7.86 -10.35
C GLN A 74 5.08 8.24 -8.90
N VAL A 75 6.14 7.68 -8.32
CA VAL A 75 6.64 8.03 -6.99
C VAL A 75 7.83 8.95 -7.18
N LEU A 76 7.75 10.16 -6.65
CA LEU A 76 8.84 11.14 -6.63
C LEU A 76 9.47 11.15 -5.24
N ALA A 77 10.76 10.82 -5.14
CA ALA A 77 11.50 10.90 -3.90
C ALA A 77 12.10 12.30 -3.68
N PRO A 78 12.38 12.70 -2.42
CA PRO A 78 12.98 14.00 -2.11
C PRO A 78 14.35 14.24 -2.75
N ASN A 79 15.07 13.18 -3.15
CA ASN A 79 16.35 13.25 -3.86
C ASN A 79 16.20 13.54 -5.37
N GLY A 80 14.96 13.76 -5.86
CA GLY A 80 14.65 14.03 -7.26
C GLY A 80 14.52 12.78 -8.13
N ARG A 81 14.79 11.58 -7.61
CA ARG A 81 14.61 10.33 -8.35
C ARG A 81 13.13 9.96 -8.40
N THR A 82 12.75 9.30 -9.50
CA THR A 82 11.39 8.86 -9.74
C THR A 82 11.35 7.37 -9.97
N ALA A 83 10.30 6.73 -9.46
CA ALA A 83 9.98 5.35 -9.73
C ALA A 83 8.60 5.27 -10.36
N VAL A 84 8.43 4.35 -11.32
CA VAL A 84 7.11 4.02 -11.86
C VAL A 84 6.71 2.68 -11.27
N ALA A 85 5.51 2.63 -10.69
CA ALA A 85 4.97 1.43 -10.08
C ALA A 85 3.54 1.18 -10.56
N ARG A 86 3.21 -0.07 -10.84
CA ARG A 86 1.84 -0.46 -11.15
C ARG A 86 1.06 -0.67 -9.86
N MET A 87 -0.11 -0.03 -9.74
CA MET A 87 -1.00 -0.23 -8.61
C MET A 87 -1.73 -1.58 -8.77
N VAL A 88 -1.53 -2.49 -7.83
CA VAL A 88 -2.06 -3.87 -7.90
C VAL A 88 -2.93 -4.27 -6.70
N ALA A 89 -2.89 -3.47 -5.64
CA ALA A 89 -3.61 -3.75 -4.41
C ALA A 89 -3.96 -2.47 -3.66
N GLN A 90 -4.91 -2.60 -2.75
CA GLN A 90 -5.17 -1.66 -1.69
C GLN A 90 -4.33 -2.04 -0.46
N CYS A 91 -3.75 -1.06 0.22
CA CYS A 91 -3.23 -1.17 1.57
C CYS A 91 -4.39 -0.89 2.54
N TYR A 92 -4.93 -1.95 3.14
CA TYR A 92 -6.15 -1.89 3.93
C TYR A 92 -5.92 -1.19 5.27
N SER A 93 -6.73 -0.19 5.55
CA SER A 93 -6.69 0.61 6.77
C SER A 93 -7.96 0.64 7.66
N PRO A 94 -9.15 0.16 7.23
CA PRO A 94 -10.34 0.16 8.10
C PRO A 94 -10.24 -0.73 9.35
N ASP A 95 -9.45 -1.81 9.29
CA ASP A 95 -9.13 -2.68 10.42
C ASP A 95 -7.75 -3.36 10.20
N GLY A 96 -7.34 -4.16 11.18
CA GLY A 96 -6.07 -4.88 11.22
C GLY A 96 -5.99 -5.67 12.54
N CYS A 97 -4.85 -6.30 12.82
CA CYS A 97 -4.66 -7.09 14.04
C CYS A 97 -5.62 -8.29 14.19
N LEU A 98 -6.20 -8.75 13.08
CA LEU A 98 -7.13 -9.87 13.01
C LEU A 98 -6.50 -11.03 12.21
N SER A 99 -7.04 -12.24 12.35
CA SER A 99 -6.51 -13.44 11.70
C SER A 99 -6.55 -13.37 10.16
N ASP A 100 -7.59 -12.76 9.60
CA ASP A 100 -7.75 -12.47 8.16
C ASP A 100 -6.82 -11.36 7.64
N HIS A 101 -6.20 -10.63 8.56
CA HIS A 101 -5.11 -9.68 8.31
C HIS A 101 -3.75 -10.27 8.73
N SER A 102 -3.65 -11.57 9.05
CA SER A 102 -2.42 -12.19 9.57
C SER A 102 -1.82 -11.43 10.76
N PHE A 103 -2.68 -10.79 11.55
CA PHE A 103 -2.35 -9.94 12.69
C PHE A 103 -1.45 -8.73 12.35
N THR A 104 -1.40 -8.28 11.10
CA THR A 104 -0.65 -7.08 10.70
C THR A 104 -1.40 -5.81 11.06
N GLU A 105 -0.65 -4.75 11.32
CA GLU A 105 -1.20 -3.42 11.62
C GLU A 105 -2.02 -2.85 10.44
N PRO A 106 -3.07 -2.04 10.72
CA PRO A 106 -3.79 -1.31 9.69
C PRO A 106 -2.87 -0.29 8.99
N CYS A 107 -3.06 -0.08 7.68
CA CYS A 107 -2.25 0.88 6.93
C CYS A 107 -2.53 2.34 7.33
N ALA A 108 -1.53 3.22 7.17
CA ALA A 108 -1.70 4.66 7.31
C ALA A 108 -2.53 5.26 6.15
N PRO A 109 -3.24 6.39 6.36
CA PRO A 109 -4.15 6.96 5.36
C PRO A 109 -3.41 7.57 4.15
N ASN A 110 -2.10 7.81 4.25
CA ASN A 110 -1.24 8.33 3.18
C ASN A 110 -0.14 7.32 2.78
N ALA A 111 -0.38 6.03 3.02
CA ALA A 111 0.57 4.97 2.72
C ALA A 111 0.59 4.62 1.22
N VAL A 112 1.81 4.48 0.69
CA VAL A 112 2.10 3.76 -0.56
C VAL A 112 3.01 2.60 -0.18
N ALA A 113 2.58 1.36 -0.37
CA ALA A 113 3.41 0.19 -0.11
C ALA A 113 4.01 -0.31 -1.44
N GLY A 114 5.32 -0.13 -1.62
CA GLY A 114 6.04 -0.51 -2.84
C GLY A 114 6.93 -1.74 -2.61
N ASN A 115 7.07 -2.58 -3.63
CA ASN A 115 8.03 -3.67 -3.57
C ASN A 115 9.47 -3.18 -3.77
N GLU A 116 10.42 -4.08 -3.54
CA GLU A 116 11.86 -3.78 -3.65
C GLU A 116 12.25 -3.14 -4.99
N GLN A 117 11.57 -3.50 -6.09
CA GLN A 117 11.85 -2.95 -7.41
C GLN A 117 11.48 -1.47 -7.53
N VAL A 118 10.45 -1.01 -6.82
CA VAL A 118 10.14 0.43 -6.70
C VAL A 118 11.27 1.14 -5.98
N TRP A 119 11.73 0.58 -4.86
CA TRP A 119 12.80 1.19 -4.06
C TRP A 119 14.14 1.25 -4.78
N ARG A 120 14.47 0.25 -5.61
CA ARG A 120 15.70 0.26 -6.43
C ARG A 120 15.74 1.39 -7.47
N GLN A 121 14.59 1.92 -7.88
CA GLN A 121 14.50 3.04 -8.81
C GLN A 121 14.71 4.42 -8.14
N LEU A 122 14.46 4.51 -6.82
CA LEU A 122 14.60 5.74 -6.00
C LEU A 122 15.99 5.89 -5.37
#